data_AF-A0A9P0LY86-F1
#
_entry.id   AF-A0A9P0LY86-F1
#
_cell.length_a   1.000
_cell.length_b   1.000
_cell.length_c   1.000
_cell.angle_alpha   90.00
_cell.angle_beta   90.00
_cell.angle_gamma   90.00
#
_symmetry.space_group_name_H-M   'P 1'
#
loop_
_entity.id
_entity.type
_entity.pdbx_description
1 polymer ?
#
loop_
_entity_poly.entity_id
_entity_poly.type
_entity_poly.pdbx_seq_one_letter_code
_entity_poly.pdbx_strand_id
1 'polypeptide(L)'
;MIGRITFAWWKGNKLDSECKKWRLFADILNDLAMVTELFVPQFQANSMQILCTTSAMKSIVGVAGGATRASITHHQAIRDNMAEISAKDGSQETMVNLVASALSIYLLQMLNGNVAEWSFIATLIILHITFNYLAVKSLIFDTFNDQRMALVLKTYFNVGTVLNPVKVNKNEAVILGFGVKGKNIFILMYFIDSRLW
;
A
#
# COMPACT_ATOMS: atom_id res chain seq x y z
N MET A 1 9.26 -12.71 13.70
CA MET A 1 10.38 -11.74 13.65
C MET A 1 11.33 -11.99 12.47
N ILE A 2 11.75 -13.23 12.20
CA ILE A 2 12.63 -13.54 11.06
C ILE A 2 12.09 -13.00 9.73
N GLY A 3 10.81 -13.22 9.43
CA GLY A 3 10.17 -12.72 8.20
C GLY A 3 10.21 -11.19 8.05
N ARG A 4 10.21 -10.43 9.15
CA ARG A 4 10.35 -8.96 9.11
C ARG A 4 11.76 -8.56 8.71
N ILE A 5 12.75 -9.19 9.32
CA ILE A 5 14.18 -8.90 9.09
C ILE A 5 14.56 -9.26 7.66
N THR A 6 14.17 -10.46 7.20
CA THR A 6 14.47 -10.91 5.83
C THR A 6 13.78 -10.05 4.78
N PHE A 7 12.52 -9.68 5.00
CA PHE A 7 11.79 -8.80 4.10
C PHE A 7 12.35 -7.38 4.06
N ALA A 8 12.67 -6.80 5.23
CA ALA A 8 13.28 -5.48 5.32
C ALA A 8 14.64 -5.45 4.60
N TRP A 9 15.47 -6.45 4.81
CA TRP A 9 16.75 -6.59 4.10
C TRP A 9 16.56 -6.74 2.58
N TRP A 10 15.58 -7.54 2.14
CA TRP A 10 15.37 -7.82 0.72
C TRP A 10 14.73 -6.67 -0.07
N LYS A 11 13.78 -5.93 0.54
CA LYS A 11 12.95 -4.93 -0.15
C LYS A 11 13.02 -3.52 0.41
N GLY A 12 13.78 -3.27 1.48
CA GLY A 12 13.85 -1.97 2.16
C GLY A 12 14.03 -0.78 1.22
N ASN A 13 15.00 -0.88 0.29
CA ASN A 13 15.32 0.20 -0.66
C ASN A 13 14.16 0.61 -1.58
N LYS A 14 13.11 -0.23 -1.72
CA LYS A 14 11.96 0.04 -2.58
C LYS A 14 10.71 0.49 -1.81
N LEU A 15 10.72 0.38 -0.48
CA LEU A 15 9.55 0.72 0.35
C LEU A 15 9.25 2.22 0.29
N ASP A 16 10.29 3.06 0.34
CA ASP A 16 10.13 4.52 0.25
C ASP A 16 9.87 5.00 -1.18
N SER A 17 10.60 4.46 -2.18
CA SER A 17 10.48 4.91 -3.57
C SER A 17 9.13 4.55 -4.21
N GLU A 18 8.61 3.35 -3.93
CA GLU A 18 7.34 2.86 -4.46
C GLU A 18 6.25 2.82 -3.36
N CYS A 19 6.25 3.84 -2.50
CA CYS A 19 5.43 3.90 -1.29
C CYS A 19 3.94 3.59 -1.52
N LYS A 20 3.32 4.16 -2.55
CA LYS A 20 1.89 3.91 -2.89
C LYS A 20 1.61 2.44 -3.15
N LYS A 21 2.50 1.77 -3.89
CA LYS A 21 2.34 0.37 -4.29
C LYS A 21 2.50 -0.56 -3.11
N TRP A 22 3.51 -0.31 -2.28
CA TRP A 22 3.74 -1.09 -1.08
C TRP A 22 2.67 -0.88 -0.02
N ARG A 23 2.09 0.31 0.08
CA ARG A 23 0.97 0.58 0.99
C ARG A 23 -0.25 -0.25 0.58
N LEU A 24 -0.70 -0.11 -0.67
CA LEU A 24 -1.85 -0.86 -1.17
C LEU A 24 -1.62 -2.38 -1.13
N PHE A 25 -0.40 -2.84 -1.39
CA PHE A 25 -0.06 -4.26 -1.24
C PHE A 25 -0.15 -4.74 0.22
N ALA A 26 0.33 -3.94 1.17
CA ALA A 26 0.24 -4.28 2.58
C ALA A 26 -1.21 -4.41 3.03
N ASP A 27 -2.08 -3.50 2.57
CA ASP A 27 -3.52 -3.54 2.89
C ASP A 27 -4.19 -4.79 2.31
N ILE A 28 -3.93 -5.13 1.03
CA ILE A 28 -4.43 -6.36 0.40
C ILE A 28 -3.91 -7.62 1.11
N LEU A 29 -2.61 -7.66 1.43
CA LEU A 29 -2.01 -8.81 2.09
C LEU A 29 -2.55 -9.00 3.52
N ASN A 30 -2.88 -7.90 4.21
CA ASN A 30 -3.51 -7.93 5.52
C ASN A 30 -4.91 -8.55 5.46
N ASP A 31 -5.74 -8.11 4.51
CA ASP A 31 -7.09 -8.63 4.32
C ASP A 31 -7.06 -10.12 3.95
N LEU A 32 -6.14 -10.54 3.09
CA LEU A 32 -5.93 -11.96 2.77
C LEU A 32 -5.55 -12.78 4.02
N ALA A 33 -4.67 -12.26 4.87
CA ALA A 33 -4.28 -12.94 6.10
C ALA A 33 -5.47 -13.07 7.06
N MET A 34 -6.27 -12.01 7.23
CA MET A 34 -7.46 -12.02 8.09
C MET A 34 -8.53 -12.99 7.56
N VAL A 35 -8.83 -12.96 6.26
CA VAL A 35 -9.78 -13.91 5.64
C VAL A 35 -9.32 -15.34 5.83
N THR A 36 -8.02 -15.62 5.65
CA THR A 36 -7.46 -16.96 5.86
C THR A 36 -7.64 -17.43 7.31
N GLU A 37 -7.52 -16.53 8.29
CA GLU A 37 -7.77 -16.86 9.71
C GLU A 37 -9.25 -17.17 9.99
N LEU A 38 -10.19 -16.55 9.28
CA LEU A 38 -11.62 -16.86 9.41
C LEU A 38 -11.95 -18.30 8.96
N PHE A 39 -11.12 -18.90 8.10
CA PHE A 39 -11.27 -20.29 7.67
C PHE A 39 -10.72 -21.32 8.67
N VAL A 40 -9.98 -20.91 9.71
CA VAL A 40 -9.36 -21.82 10.69
C VAL A 40 -10.35 -22.82 11.32
N PRO A 41 -11.57 -22.44 11.72
CA PRO A 41 -12.54 -23.38 12.30
C PRO A 41 -12.91 -24.54 11.37
N GLN A 42 -12.79 -24.37 10.05
CA GLN A 42 -13.07 -25.42 9.05
C GLN A 42 -11.88 -26.36 8.83
N PHE A 43 -10.66 -25.92 9.15
CA PHE A 43 -9.41 -26.65 8.94
C PHE A 43 -8.64 -26.83 10.25
N GLN A 44 -9.32 -27.30 11.31
CA GLN A 44 -8.75 -27.40 12.66
C GLN A 44 -7.44 -28.21 12.72
N ALA A 45 -7.34 -29.29 11.93
CA ALA A 45 -6.13 -30.12 11.84
C ALA A 45 -4.89 -29.36 11.32
N ASN A 46 -5.11 -28.31 10.53
CA ASN A 46 -4.04 -27.49 9.92
C ASN A 46 -3.95 -26.08 10.54
N SER A 47 -4.62 -25.86 11.68
CA SER A 47 -4.74 -24.54 12.32
C SER A 47 -3.37 -23.92 12.63
N MET A 48 -2.41 -24.70 13.13
CA MET A 48 -1.06 -24.22 13.40
C MET A 48 -0.36 -23.72 12.12
N GLN A 49 -0.40 -24.49 11.02
CA GLN A 49 0.23 -24.09 9.77
C GLN A 49 -0.41 -22.82 9.20
N ILE A 50 -1.74 -22.71 9.29
CA ILE A 50 -2.48 -21.53 8.85
C ILE A 50 -2.04 -20.31 9.67
N LEU A 51 -2.09 -20.39 11.00
CA LEU A 51 -1.74 -19.27 11.88
C LEU A 51 -0.27 -18.86 11.77
N CYS A 52 0.65 -19.81 11.58
CA CYS A 52 2.06 -19.51 11.31
C CYS A 52 2.23 -18.74 9.98
N THR A 53 1.50 -19.16 8.95
CA THR A 53 1.54 -18.52 7.62
C THR A 53 0.96 -17.11 7.68
N THR A 54 -0.21 -16.92 8.28
CA THR A 54 -0.86 -15.61 8.40
C THR A 54 -0.04 -14.67 9.30
N SER A 55 0.61 -15.19 10.35
CA SER A 55 1.56 -14.43 11.16
C SER A 55 2.79 -13.95 10.37
N ALA A 56 3.28 -14.77 9.43
CA ALA A 56 4.35 -14.36 8.52
C ALA A 56 3.88 -13.28 7.54
N MET A 57 2.67 -13.41 6.99
CA MET A 57 2.04 -12.38 6.14
C MET A 57 1.90 -11.06 6.90
N LYS A 58 1.29 -11.08 8.10
CA LYS A 58 1.15 -9.90 8.97
C LYS A 58 2.50 -9.30 9.41
N SER A 59 3.55 -10.13 9.51
CA SER A 59 4.91 -9.61 9.69
C SER A 59 5.34 -8.72 8.52
N ILE A 60 5.15 -9.18 7.28
CA ILE A 60 5.48 -8.44 6.07
C ILE A 60 4.63 -7.16 5.98
N VAL A 61 3.32 -7.28 6.22
CA VAL A 61 2.40 -6.13 6.32
C VAL A 61 2.92 -5.10 7.32
N GLY A 62 3.33 -5.52 8.51
CA GLY A 62 3.84 -4.61 9.53
C GLY A 62 5.08 -3.82 9.08
N VAL A 63 6.00 -4.45 8.33
CA VAL A 63 7.19 -3.74 7.80
C VAL A 63 6.81 -2.82 6.66
N ALA A 64 6.08 -3.31 5.66
CA ALA A 64 5.70 -2.52 4.49
C ALA A 64 4.77 -1.36 4.88
N GLY A 65 3.75 -1.62 5.69
CA GLY A 65 2.84 -0.62 6.24
C GLY A 65 3.57 0.42 7.10
N GLY A 66 4.46 -0.02 8.01
CA GLY A 66 5.25 0.88 8.85
C GLY A 66 6.18 1.80 8.06
N ALA A 67 6.95 1.25 7.12
CA ALA A 67 7.85 2.03 6.27
C ALA A 67 7.09 3.03 5.38
N THR A 68 6.03 2.57 4.71
CA THR A 68 5.22 3.46 3.85
C THR A 68 4.49 4.53 4.66
N ARG A 69 4.05 4.23 5.88
CA ARG A 69 3.51 5.24 6.81
C ARG A 69 4.56 6.27 7.18
N ALA A 70 5.78 5.87 7.52
CA ALA A 70 6.85 6.82 7.79
C ALA A 70 7.13 7.74 6.59
N SER A 71 7.20 7.19 5.37
CA SER A 71 7.38 7.96 4.13
C SER A 71 6.22 8.94 3.86
N ILE A 72 4.97 8.52 4.10
CA ILE A 72 3.79 9.38 3.96
C ILE A 72 3.79 10.50 5.01
N THR A 73 4.07 10.18 6.27
CA THR A 73 4.17 11.19 7.34
C THR A 73 5.27 12.20 7.05
N HIS A 74 6.42 11.74 6.55
CA HIS A 74 7.49 12.64 6.12
C HIS A 74 7.01 13.56 4.99
N HIS A 75 6.32 13.03 3.98
CA HIS A 75 5.76 13.82 2.89
C HIS A 75 4.70 14.84 3.36
N GLN A 76 3.95 14.53 4.42
CA GLN A 76 2.94 15.43 5.00
C GLN A 76 3.54 16.48 5.93
N ALA A 77 4.79 16.31 6.36
CA ALA A 77 5.48 17.27 7.22
C ALA A 77 5.89 18.51 6.42
N ILE A 78 5.40 19.69 6.82
CA ILE A 78 5.68 20.96 6.14
C ILE A 78 6.75 21.77 6.89
N ARG A 79 6.84 21.61 8.22
CA ARG A 79 7.74 22.40 9.09
C ARG A 79 8.52 21.51 10.06
N ASP A 80 9.11 20.45 9.52
CA ASP A 80 9.81 19.41 10.31
C ASP A 80 8.95 18.85 11.47
N ASN A 81 7.62 18.93 11.32
CA ASN A 81 6.63 18.57 12.33
C ASN A 81 6.17 17.11 12.21
N MET A 82 7.07 16.23 11.77
CA MET A 82 6.78 14.81 11.54
C MET A 82 6.26 14.13 12.82
N ALA A 83 6.86 14.42 13.97
CA ALA A 83 6.45 13.84 15.26
C ALA A 83 5.02 14.23 15.65
N GLU A 84 4.61 15.47 15.37
CA GLU A 84 3.24 15.94 15.63
C GLU A 84 2.22 15.19 14.75
N ILE A 85 2.54 15.02 13.46
CA ILE A 85 1.69 14.29 12.51
C ILE A 85 1.58 12.83 12.93
N SER A 86 2.70 12.18 13.27
CA SER A 86 2.71 10.80 13.78
C SER A 86 1.89 10.64 15.05
N ALA A 87 1.96 11.59 15.99
CA ALA A 87 1.19 11.55 17.23
C ALA A 87 -0.33 11.70 16.97
N LYS A 88 -0.72 12.60 16.06
CA LYS A 88 -2.13 12.81 15.68
C LYS A 88 -2.69 11.59 14.95
N ASP A 89 -1.96 11.06 13.98
CA ASP A 89 -2.33 9.87 13.21
C ASP A 89 -2.43 8.62 14.12
N GLY A 90 -1.48 8.42 15.03
CA GLY A 90 -1.54 7.33 16.01
C GLY A 90 -2.71 7.45 17.00
N SER A 91 -3.03 8.67 17.43
CA SER A 91 -4.20 8.92 18.29
C SER A 91 -5.51 8.65 17.55
N GLN A 92 -5.60 9.06 16.27
CA GLN A 92 -6.75 8.78 15.42
C GLN A 92 -6.95 7.27 15.24
N GLU A 93 -5.89 6.52 14.93
CA GLU A 93 -5.94 5.06 14.79
C GLU A 93 -6.41 4.40 16.09
N THR A 94 -5.87 4.83 17.25
CA THR A 94 -6.28 4.30 18.56
C THR A 94 -7.76 4.53 18.84
N MET A 95 -8.25 5.74 18.57
CA MET A 95 -9.67 6.08 18.76
C MET A 95 -10.56 5.25 17.84
N VAL A 96 -10.21 5.13 16.56
CA VAL A 96 -10.97 4.33 15.58
C VAL A 96 -10.99 2.86 16.00
N ASN A 97 -9.86 2.30 16.44
CA ASN A 97 -9.79 0.92 16.92
C ASN A 97 -10.64 0.67 18.17
N LEU A 98 -10.69 1.65 19.10
CA LEU A 98 -11.54 1.56 20.28
C LEU A 98 -13.03 1.53 19.90
N VAL A 99 -13.46 2.45 19.03
CA VAL A 99 -14.85 2.51 18.54
C VAL A 99 -15.20 1.25 17.75
N ALA A 100 -14.32 0.81 16.86
CA ALA A 100 -14.50 -0.40 16.06
C ALA A 100 -14.61 -1.66 16.94
N SER A 101 -13.84 -1.74 18.03
CA SER A 101 -13.91 -2.85 18.98
C SER A 101 -15.23 -2.88 19.75
N ALA A 102 -15.75 -1.72 20.15
CA ALA A 102 -17.07 -1.63 20.78
C ALA A 102 -18.19 -2.02 19.79
N LEU A 103 -18.12 -1.52 18.56
CA LEU A 103 -19.07 -1.85 17.49
C LEU A 103 -19.00 -3.33 17.10
N SER A 104 -17.82 -3.94 17.04
CA SER A 104 -17.68 -5.35 16.66
C SER A 104 -18.33 -6.29 17.68
N ILE A 105 -18.16 -6.02 18.98
CA ILE A 105 -18.84 -6.77 20.05
C ILE A 105 -20.36 -6.67 19.91
N TYR A 106 -20.88 -5.47 19.63
CA TYR A 106 -22.31 -5.27 19.38
C TYR A 106 -22.80 -6.01 18.13
N LEU A 107 -22.05 -5.93 17.03
CA LEU A 107 -22.39 -6.59 15.77
C LEU A 107 -22.40 -8.13 15.88
N LEU A 108 -21.48 -8.71 16.67
CA LEU A 108 -21.44 -10.15 16.95
C LEU A 108 -22.71 -10.67 17.64
N GLN A 109 -23.44 -9.81 18.36
CA GLN A 109 -24.71 -10.18 19.00
C GLN A 109 -25.91 -10.06 18.04
N MET A 110 -25.81 -9.18 17.04
CA MET A 110 -26.90 -8.88 16.09
C MET A 110 -26.87 -9.76 14.85
N LEU A 111 -25.68 -9.98 14.29
CA LEU A 111 -25.51 -10.82 13.11
C LEU A 111 -25.58 -12.28 13.54
N ASN A 112 -26.66 -12.94 13.16
CA ASN A 112 -26.84 -14.38 13.32
C ASN A 112 -27.02 -15.01 11.94
N GLY A 113 -26.01 -15.72 11.46
CA GLY A 113 -26.12 -16.55 10.26
C GLY A 113 -24.93 -16.38 9.32
N ASN A 114 -24.40 -17.53 8.89
CA ASN A 114 -23.19 -17.66 8.07
C ASN A 114 -23.23 -16.71 6.84
N VAL A 115 -24.34 -16.68 6.09
CA VAL A 115 -24.42 -15.86 4.87
C VAL A 115 -24.38 -14.36 5.15
N ALA A 116 -25.06 -13.89 6.20
CA ALA A 116 -25.10 -12.46 6.55
C ALA A 116 -23.73 -11.99 7.05
N GLU A 117 -23.07 -12.79 7.88
CA GLU A 117 -21.72 -12.52 8.39
C GLU A 117 -20.68 -12.43 7.25
N TRP A 118 -20.64 -13.43 6.37
CA TRP A 118 -19.72 -13.43 5.23
C TRP A 118 -20.01 -12.30 4.24
N SER A 119 -21.29 -11.97 4.01
CA SER A 119 -21.67 -10.84 3.14
C SER A 119 -21.23 -9.51 3.73
N PHE A 120 -21.36 -9.33 5.04
CA PHE A 120 -20.91 -8.14 5.74
C PHE A 120 -19.38 -8.00 5.69
N ILE A 121 -18.65 -9.08 5.99
CA ILE A 121 -17.19 -9.11 5.91
C ILE A 121 -16.70 -8.80 4.49
N ALA A 122 -17.31 -9.42 3.46
CA ALA A 122 -16.97 -9.14 2.07
C ALA A 122 -17.19 -7.67 1.70
N THR A 123 -18.29 -7.07 2.16
CA THR A 123 -18.59 -5.65 1.95
C THR A 123 -17.53 -4.76 2.60
N LEU A 124 -17.13 -5.05 3.84
CA LEU A 124 -16.10 -4.30 4.55
C LEU A 124 -14.74 -4.39 3.85
N ILE A 125 -14.34 -5.56 3.36
CA ILE A 125 -13.08 -5.74 2.63
C ILE A 125 -13.10 -4.95 1.32
N ILE A 126 -14.20 -5.00 0.56
CA ILE A 126 -14.33 -4.24 -0.68
C ILE A 126 -14.22 -2.73 -0.41
N LEU A 127 -14.91 -2.23 0.61
CA LEU A 127 -14.82 -0.82 1.01
C LEU A 127 -13.41 -0.45 1.48
N HIS A 128 -12.78 -1.29 2.30
CA HIS A 128 -11.41 -1.10 2.80
C HIS A 128 -10.41 -0.94 1.65
N ILE A 129 -10.38 -1.89 0.71
CA ILE A 129 -9.46 -1.83 -0.43
C ILE A 129 -9.77 -0.65 -1.35
N THR A 130 -11.06 -0.35 -1.58
CA THR A 130 -11.47 0.77 -2.43
C THR A 130 -11.02 2.11 -1.84
N PHE A 131 -11.27 2.34 -0.55
CA PHE A 131 -10.85 3.58 0.11
C PHE A 131 -9.34 3.70 0.21
N ASN A 132 -8.61 2.61 0.48
CA ASN A 132 -7.15 2.64 0.45
C ASN A 132 -6.59 2.91 -0.96
N TYR A 133 -7.20 2.35 -2.01
CA TYR A 133 -6.85 2.67 -3.40
C TYR A 133 -7.05 4.16 -3.71
N LEU A 134 -8.19 4.74 -3.31
CA LEU A 134 -8.47 6.17 -3.48
C LEU A 134 -7.51 7.04 -2.66
N ALA A 135 -7.18 6.63 -1.44
CA ALA A 135 -6.24 7.33 -0.56
C ALA A 135 -4.82 7.35 -1.16
N VAL A 136 -4.29 6.22 -1.65
CA VAL A 136 -2.96 6.23 -2.28
C VAL A 136 -2.94 7.02 -3.60
N LYS A 137 -4.07 7.11 -4.30
CA LYS A 137 -4.22 7.94 -5.51
C LYS A 137 -4.29 9.44 -5.21
N SER A 138 -4.75 9.84 -4.02
CA SER A 138 -4.79 11.26 -3.63
C SER A 138 -3.44 11.80 -3.16
N LEU A 139 -2.49 10.93 -2.80
CA LEU A 139 -1.12 11.32 -2.43
C LEU A 139 -0.33 11.84 -3.64
N ILE A 140 0.17 13.07 -3.58
CA ILE A 140 0.93 13.70 -4.67
C ILE A 140 2.35 13.93 -4.19
N PHE A 141 3.22 12.93 -4.39
CA PHE A 141 4.63 13.08 -4.06
C PHE A 141 5.35 13.99 -5.05
N ASP A 142 6.26 14.80 -4.52
CA ASP A 142 7.15 15.74 -5.20
C ASP A 142 8.56 15.17 -5.43
N THR A 143 8.85 13.98 -4.88
CA THR A 143 10.10 13.25 -5.13
C THR A 143 10.04 12.45 -6.45
N PHE A 144 11.17 11.90 -6.89
CA PHE A 144 11.19 10.96 -8.02
C PHE A 144 11.27 9.51 -7.54
N ASN A 145 10.53 8.63 -8.23
CA ASN A 145 10.81 7.20 -8.28
C ASN A 145 11.02 6.78 -9.74
N ASP A 146 11.31 5.50 -9.98
CA ASP A 146 11.57 4.96 -11.31
C ASP A 146 10.42 5.29 -12.29
N GLN A 147 9.17 5.18 -11.85
CA GLN A 147 8.00 5.40 -12.70
C GLN A 147 7.71 6.88 -12.95
N ARG A 148 7.80 7.73 -11.91
CA ARG A 148 7.60 9.18 -12.01
C ARG A 148 8.66 9.81 -12.90
N MET A 149 9.91 9.40 -12.73
CA MET A 149 11.03 9.80 -13.60
C MET A 149 10.77 9.35 -15.04
N ALA A 150 10.35 8.09 -15.22
CA ALA A 150 10.02 7.56 -16.53
C ALA A 150 8.93 8.37 -17.26
N LEU A 151 7.86 8.73 -16.56
CA LEU A 151 6.78 9.55 -17.12
C LEU A 151 7.27 10.95 -17.51
N VAL A 152 8.07 11.59 -16.66
CA VAL A 152 8.62 12.93 -16.94
C VAL A 152 9.55 12.91 -18.14
N LEU A 153 10.51 11.97 -18.19
CA LEU A 153 11.44 11.86 -19.32
C LEU A 153 10.71 11.57 -20.63
N LYS A 154 9.71 10.67 -20.61
CA LYS A 154 8.90 10.37 -21.80
C LYS A 154 8.20 11.62 -22.34
N THR A 155 7.61 12.44 -21.47
CA THR A 155 6.95 13.67 -21.92
C THR A 155 7.94 14.73 -22.39
N TYR A 156 9.09 14.85 -21.71
CA TYR A 156 10.13 15.79 -22.09
C TYR A 156 10.67 15.49 -23.50
N PHE A 157 11.01 14.24 -23.80
CA PHE A 157 11.53 13.88 -25.12
C PHE A 157 10.48 13.92 -26.24
N ASN A 158 9.21 13.66 -25.94
CA ASN A 158 8.16 13.65 -26.97
C ASN A 158 7.54 15.02 -27.24
N VAL A 159 7.45 15.89 -26.23
CA VAL A 159 6.68 17.14 -26.29
C VAL A 159 7.55 18.36 -25.95
N GLY A 160 8.76 18.17 -25.41
CA GLY A 160 9.64 19.27 -24.98
C GLY A 160 9.21 19.93 -23.66
N THR A 161 8.30 19.31 -22.89
CA THR A 161 7.76 19.89 -21.65
C THR A 161 7.87 18.95 -20.46
N VAL A 162 7.98 19.53 -19.26
CA VAL A 162 8.04 18.79 -17.99
C VAL A 162 6.66 18.74 -17.35
N LEU A 163 6.18 17.55 -17.01
CA LEU A 163 4.91 17.37 -16.32
C LEU A 163 5.00 17.82 -14.85
N ASN A 164 3.97 18.50 -14.36
CA ASN A 164 3.86 18.80 -12.94
C ASN A 164 3.50 17.54 -12.12
N PRO A 165 3.79 17.52 -10.79
CA PRO A 165 3.52 16.36 -9.93
C PRO A 165 2.07 15.86 -9.98
N VAL A 166 1.10 16.76 -10.12
CA VAL A 166 -0.33 16.42 -10.22
C VAL A 166 -0.64 15.58 -11.47
N LYS A 167 -0.11 15.99 -12.63
CA LYS A 167 -0.28 15.24 -13.89
C LYS A 167 0.48 13.92 -13.86
N VAL A 168 1.66 13.89 -13.25
CA VAL A 168 2.42 12.63 -13.08
C VAL A 168 1.65 11.66 -12.18
N ASN A 169 1.12 12.12 -11.04
CA ASN A 169 0.34 11.31 -10.11
C ASN A 169 -0.87 10.63 -10.77
N LYS A 170 -1.61 11.36 -11.62
CA LYS A 170 -2.76 10.79 -12.37
C LYS A 170 -2.35 9.58 -13.22
N ASN A 171 -1.16 9.62 -13.81
CA ASN A 171 -0.62 8.58 -14.69
C ASN A 171 0.24 7.54 -13.94
N GLU A 172 0.53 7.75 -12.65
CA GLU A 172 1.28 6.81 -11.83
C GLU A 172 0.42 5.58 -11.51
N ALA A 173 1.02 4.41 -11.67
CA ALA A 173 0.40 3.14 -11.32
C ALA A 173 0.59 2.90 -9.82
N VAL A 174 -0.46 2.46 -9.14
CA VAL A 174 -0.44 2.22 -7.69
C VAL A 174 -0.47 0.73 -7.33
N ILE A 175 -0.51 -0.15 -8.33
CA ILE A 175 -0.48 -1.60 -8.14
C ILE A 175 0.94 -2.11 -8.36
N LEU A 176 1.43 -2.99 -7.47
CA LEU A 176 2.74 -3.62 -7.61
C LEU A 176 2.85 -4.39 -8.94
N GLY A 177 4.01 -4.27 -9.58
CA GLY A 177 4.29 -4.93 -10.87
C GLY A 177 3.80 -4.15 -12.10
N PHE A 178 2.87 -3.21 -11.94
CA PHE A 178 2.37 -2.36 -13.01
C PHE A 178 3.09 -1.01 -13.07
N GLY A 179 3.01 -0.36 -14.23
CA GLY A 179 3.59 0.95 -14.50
C GLY A 179 4.75 0.92 -15.49
N VAL A 180 5.13 2.12 -15.96
CA VAL A 180 6.24 2.30 -16.89
C VAL A 180 7.55 2.10 -16.14
N LYS A 181 8.40 1.19 -16.62
CA LYS A 181 9.74 0.95 -16.07
C LYS A 181 10.78 1.76 -16.85
N GLY A 182 11.75 2.34 -16.14
CA GLY A 182 12.83 3.15 -16.74
C GLY A 182 13.63 2.43 -17.83
N LYS A 183 13.79 1.10 -17.78
CA LYS A 183 14.47 0.31 -18.83
C LYS A 183 13.86 0.49 -20.23
N ASN A 184 12.55 0.71 -20.33
CA ASN A 184 11.89 0.91 -21.62
C ASN A 184 12.15 2.30 -22.21
N ILE A 185 12.63 3.25 -21.41
CA ILE A 185 12.90 4.62 -21.85
C ILE A 185 14.32 4.78 -22.38
N PHE A 186 15.30 4.07 -21.81
CA PHE A 186 16.64 4.05 -22.39
C PHE A 186 16.61 3.50 -23.83
N ILE A 187 15.81 2.48 -24.09
CA ILE A 187 15.57 1.99 -25.46
C ILE A 187 14.96 3.09 -26.32
N LEU A 188 13.96 3.83 -25.80
CA LEU A 188 13.33 4.94 -26.52
C LEU A 188 14.33 6.08 -26.82
N MET A 189 15.22 6.42 -25.88
CA MET A 189 16.26 7.43 -26.05
C MET A 189 17.29 7.02 -27.10
N TYR A 190 17.73 5.77 -27.10
CA TYR A 190 18.60 5.23 -28.15
C TYR A 190 17.97 5.36 -29.55
N PHE A 191 16.66 5.14 -29.67
CA PHE A 191 15.92 5.30 -30.93
C PHE A 191 15.69 6.76 -31.36
N ILE A 192 15.73 7.71 -30.42
CA ILE A 192 15.58 9.15 -30.71
C ILE A 192 16.93 9.73 -31.14
N ASP A 193 18.02 9.36 -30.46
CA ASP A 193 19.39 9.77 -30.82
C ASP A 193 19.77 9.25 -32.22
N SER A 194 19.39 8.00 -32.56
CA SER A 194 19.62 7.43 -33.89
C SER A 194 18.77 8.06 -35.02
N ARG A 195 17.87 9.00 -34.73
CA ARG A 195 17.12 9.78 -35.73
C ARG A 195 17.62 11.22 -35.88
N LEU A 196 18.56 11.64 -35.02
CA LEU A 196 19.17 12.96 -35.04
C LEU A 196 20.52 12.98 -35.78
N TRP A 197 20.92 11.85 -36.37
CA TRP A 197 22.08 11.69 -37.24
C TRP A 197 21.68 11.07 -38.58
#